data_AF-A0A1Q4X5I3-F1
#
_entry.id   AF-A0A1Q4X5I3-F1
#
_cell.length_a   1.000
_cell.length_b   1.000
_cell.length_c   1.000
_cell.angle_alpha   90.00
_cell.angle_beta   90.00
_cell.angle_gamma   90.00
#
_symmetry.space_group_name_H-M   'P 1'
#
loop_
_entity.id
_entity.type
_entity.pdbx_description
1 polymer ?
#
loop_
_entity_poly.entity_id
_entity_poly.type
_entity_poly.pdbx_seq_one_letter_code
_entity_poly.pdbx_strand_id
1 'polypeptide(L)'
;MSYYHSADLALLQKMFATVSQELADRYVALHDEASDEYERQCWLSRVIDVRVQRRMVELSDRDALVRCIEEWTSTLNDLHLMGP
;
A
#
# COMPACT_ATOMS: atom_id res chain seq x y z
N MET A 1 -22.47 -17.54 -17.43
CA MET A 1 -21.22 -17.56 -16.64
C MET A 1 -20.56 -16.21 -16.79
N SER A 2 -20.42 -15.46 -15.69
CA SER A 2 -20.06 -14.03 -15.70
C SER A 2 -18.54 -13.85 -15.74
N TYR A 3 -17.96 -13.92 -16.94
CA TYR A 3 -16.52 -13.67 -17.17
C TYR A 3 -16.08 -12.24 -16.80
N TYR A 4 -17.02 -11.30 -16.75
CA TYR A 4 -16.75 -9.91 -16.37
C TYR A 4 -16.44 -9.75 -14.88
N HIS A 5 -17.01 -10.58 -14.00
CA HIS A 5 -16.78 -10.45 -12.55
C HIS A 5 -15.40 -10.96 -12.11
N SER A 6 -14.87 -11.99 -12.79
CA SER A 6 -13.54 -12.54 -12.48
C SER A 6 -12.41 -11.65 -12.99
N ALA A 7 -12.58 -11.02 -14.17
CA ALA A 7 -11.59 -10.09 -14.73
C ALA A 7 -11.38 -8.85 -13.84
N ASP A 8 -12.47 -8.35 -13.24
CA ASP A 8 -12.46 -7.17 -12.38
C ASP A 8 -11.84 -7.45 -11.01
N LEU A 9 -12.13 -8.62 -10.41
CA LEU A 9 -11.47 -9.04 -9.17
C LEU A 9 -9.95 -9.25 -9.36
N ALA A 10 -9.53 -9.86 -10.47
CA ALA A 10 -8.12 -10.05 -10.77
C ALA A 10 -7.39 -8.71 -10.95
N LEU A 11 -8.04 -7.71 -11.54
CA LEU A 11 -7.50 -6.36 -11.64
C LEU A 11 -7.34 -5.71 -10.26
N LEU A 12 -8.35 -5.81 -9.40
CA LEU A 12 -8.28 -5.30 -8.02
C LEU A 12 -7.16 -5.95 -7.22
N GLN A 13 -7.01 -7.28 -7.30
CA GLN A 13 -5.92 -8.00 -6.64
C GLN A 13 -4.54 -7.52 -7.12
N LYS A 14 -4.40 -7.29 -8.43
CA LYS A 14 -3.16 -6.76 -9.02
C LYS A 14 -2.88 -5.34 -8.54
N MET A 15 -3.86 -4.44 -8.60
CA MET A 15 -3.72 -3.05 -8.14
C MET A 15 -3.38 -2.99 -6.66
N PHE A 16 -4.05 -3.79 -5.83
CA PHE A 16 -3.76 -3.92 -4.41
C PHE A 16 -2.32 -4.36 -4.16
N ALA A 17 -1.85 -5.40 -4.86
CA ALA A 17 -0.47 -5.85 -4.74
C ALA A 17 0.53 -4.76 -5.16
N THR A 18 0.29 -4.08 -6.27
CA THR A 18 1.14 -2.97 -6.77
C THR A 18 1.21 -1.82 -5.77
N VAL A 19 0.07 -1.25 -5.37
CA VAL A 19 0.01 -0.09 -4.48
C VAL A 19 0.61 -0.41 -3.12
N SER A 20 0.37 -1.62 -2.58
CA SER A 20 0.99 -2.06 -1.32
C SER A 20 2.52 -2.10 -1.39
N GLN A 21 3.06 -2.49 -2.54
CA GLN A 21 4.49 -2.62 -2.75
C GLN A 21 5.11 -1.22 -2.91
N GLU A 22 4.52 -0.37 -3.75
CA GLU A 22 4.97 1.00 -3.96
C GLU A 22 4.97 1.81 -2.65
N LEU A 23 3.92 1.68 -1.83
CA LEU A 23 3.85 2.36 -0.54
C LEU A 23 4.92 1.87 0.44
N ALA A 24 5.14 0.55 0.51
CA ALA A 24 6.21 0.00 1.34
C ALA A 24 7.60 0.47 0.87
N ASP A 25 7.84 0.50 -0.44
CA ASP A 25 9.11 0.94 -1.02
C ASP A 25 9.34 2.44 -0.77
N ARG A 26 8.29 3.28 -0.84
CA ARG A 26 8.41 4.71 -0.50
C ARG A 26 8.76 4.91 0.98
N TYR A 27 8.16 4.15 1.89
CA TYR A 27 8.53 4.21 3.31
C TYR A 27 9.96 3.71 3.57
N VAL A 28 10.45 2.73 2.82
CA VAL A 28 11.87 2.32 2.89
C VAL A 28 12.79 3.45 2.41
N ALA A 29 12.45 4.14 1.31
CA ALA A 29 13.24 5.29 0.85
C ALA A 29 13.28 6.40 1.92
N LEU A 30 12.13 6.74 2.52
CA LEU A 30 12.06 7.73 3.60
C LEU A 30 12.84 7.27 4.85
N HIS A 31 12.84 5.98 5.17
CA HIS A 31 13.69 5.43 6.22
C HIS A 31 15.17 5.66 5.93
N ASP A 32 15.61 5.43 4.70
CA ASP A 32 17.01 5.57 4.32
C ASP A 32 17.45 7.05 4.27
N GLU A 33 16.53 7.96 3.95
CA GLU A 33 16.71 9.42 3.89
C GLU A 33 16.54 10.11 5.27
N ALA A 34 15.99 9.41 6.26
CA ALA A 34 15.67 9.97 7.57
C ALA A 34 16.88 10.61 8.29
N SER A 35 16.65 11.77 8.89
CA SER A 35 17.68 12.60 9.51
C SER A 35 18.10 12.12 10.90
N ASP A 36 17.23 11.36 11.57
CA ASP A 36 17.48 10.81 12.89
C ASP A 36 16.87 9.41 13.10
N GLU A 37 17.25 8.78 14.20
CA GLU A 37 16.81 7.42 14.53
C GLU A 37 15.31 7.33 14.85
N TYR A 38 14.73 8.40 15.41
CA TYR A 38 13.30 8.41 15.71
C TYR A 38 12.49 8.38 14.41
N GLU A 39 12.86 9.20 13.44
CA GLU A 39 12.25 9.23 12.11
C GLU A 39 12.43 7.89 11.38
N ARG A 40 13.62 7.27 11.45
CA ARG A 40 13.85 5.91 10.92
C ARG A 40 12.87 4.90 11.50
N GLN A 41 12.74 4.84 12.82
CA GLN A 41 11.84 3.90 13.47
C GLN A 41 10.37 4.17 13.11
N CYS A 42 9.98 5.43 12.92
CA CYS A 42 8.65 5.78 12.42
C CYS A 42 8.40 5.18 11.03
N TRP A 43 9.31 5.36 10.07
CA TRP A 43 9.15 4.82 8.72
C TRP A 43 9.20 3.30 8.68
N LEU A 44 10.08 2.68 9.48
CA LEU A 44 10.14 1.23 9.61
C LEU A 44 8.81 0.65 10.15
N SER A 45 8.20 1.30 11.14
CA SER A 45 6.88 0.91 11.64
C SER A 45 5.82 0.94 10.54
N ARG A 46 5.82 1.98 9.70
CA ARG A 46 4.86 2.08 8.57
C ARG A 46 5.04 0.98 7.54
N VAL A 47 6.28 0.58 7.23
CA VAL A 47 6.55 -0.58 6.36
C VAL A 47 5.93 -1.86 6.95
N ILE A 48 6.09 -2.07 8.26
CA ILE A 48 5.54 -3.24 8.95
C ILE A 48 4.01 -3.20 8.89
N ASP A 49 3.39 -2.06 9.17
CA ASP A 49 1.93 -1.89 9.15
C ASP A 49 1.33 -2.26 7.79
N VAL A 50 1.89 -1.73 6.69
CA VAL A 50 1.44 -2.06 5.31
C VAL A 50 1.54 -3.57 5.05
N ARG A 51 2.64 -4.21 5.45
CA ARG A 51 2.85 -5.65 5.26
C ARG A 51 1.92 -6.51 6.12
N VAL A 52 1.56 -6.03 7.32
CA VAL A 52 0.59 -6.71 8.19
C VAL A 52 -0.80 -6.58 7.59
N GLN A 53 -1.24 -5.37 7.29
CA GLN A 53 -2.56 -5.10 6.69
C GLN A 53 -2.73 -5.88 5.38
N ARG A 54 -1.71 -5.91 4.51
CA ARG A 54 -1.72 -6.70 3.27
C ARG A 54 -2.01 -8.19 3.50
N ARG A 55 -1.50 -8.77 4.59
CA ARG A 55 -1.72 -10.18 4.94
C ARG A 55 -3.08 -10.45 5.56
N MET A 56 -3.75 -9.43 6.09
CA MET A 56 -5.06 -9.55 6.72
C MET A 56 -6.22 -9.34 5.75
N VAL A 57 -5.98 -8.74 4.58
CA VAL A 57 -7.01 -8.52 3.57
C VAL A 57 -7.27 -9.80 2.79
N GLU A 58 -8.50 -10.29 2.86
CA GLU A 58 -8.97 -11.41 2.05
C GLU A 58 -9.03 -11.02 0.57
N LEU A 59 -8.30 -11.73 -0.29
CA LEU A 59 -8.19 -11.39 -1.72
C LEU A 59 -9.50 -11.63 -2.51
N SER A 60 -10.49 -12.29 -1.92
CA SER A 60 -11.83 -12.41 -2.50
C SER A 60 -12.77 -11.25 -2.09
N ASP A 61 -12.41 -10.47 -1.08
CA ASP A 61 -13.21 -9.33 -0.61
C ASP A 61 -12.90 -8.07 -1.43
N ARG A 62 -13.78 -7.78 -2.38
CA ARG A 62 -13.63 -6.64 -3.29
C ARG A 62 -13.68 -5.29 -2.57
N ASP A 63 -14.55 -5.14 -1.58
CA ASP A 63 -14.73 -3.87 -0.89
C ASP A 63 -13.55 -3.59 0.04
N ALA A 64 -12.95 -4.64 0.63
CA ALA A 64 -11.69 -4.51 1.34
C ALA A 64 -10.53 -4.12 0.41
N LEU A 65 -10.42 -4.75 -0.77
CA LEU A 65 -9.39 -4.40 -1.76
C LEU A 65 -9.51 -2.95 -2.23
N VAL A 66 -10.72 -2.52 -2.63
CA VAL A 66 -10.97 -1.14 -3.09
C VAL A 66 -10.61 -0.13 -2.02
N ARG A 67 -11.07 -0.32 -0.77
CA ARG A 67 -10.75 0.60 0.34
C ARG A 67 -9.25 0.72 0.56
N CYS A 68 -8.51 -0.39 0.57
CA CYS A 68 -7.06 -0.35 0.74
C CYS A 68 -6.36 0.35 -0.44
N ILE A 69 -6.81 0.09 -1.68
CA ILE A 69 -6.26 0.74 -2.87
C ILE A 69 -6.46 2.25 -2.78
N GLU A 70 -7.66 2.72 -2.46
CA GLU A 70 -7.97 4.15 -2.34
C GLU A 70 -7.16 4.82 -1.23
N GLU A 71 -7.13 4.24 -0.04
CA GLU A 71 -6.39 4.75 1.13
C GLU A 71 -4.89 4.85 0.86
N TRP A 72 -4.29 3.78 0.35
CA TRP A 72 -2.85 3.74 0.11
C TRP A 72 -2.44 4.59 -1.09
N THR A 73 -3.28 4.70 -2.12
CA THR A 73 -3.05 5.63 -3.24
C THR A 73 -3.09 7.08 -2.77
N SER A 74 -4.04 7.45 -1.92
CA SER A 74 -4.08 8.79 -1.32
C SER A 74 -2.81 9.07 -0.51
N THR A 75 -2.40 8.10 0.31
CA THR A 75 -1.18 8.22 1.13
C THR A 75 0.07 8.38 0.25
N LEU A 76 0.20 7.61 -0.83
CA LEU A 76 1.28 7.77 -1.80
C LEU A 76 1.30 9.17 -2.42
N ASN A 77 0.14 9.71 -2.78
CA ASN A 77 0.04 11.07 -3.33
C ASN A 77 0.50 12.11 -2.31
N ASP A 78 0.07 11.99 -1.05
CA ASP A 78 0.48 12.91 0.02
C ASP A 78 2.01 12.87 0.22
N LEU A 79 2.61 11.67 0.21
CA LEU A 79 4.06 11.49 0.35
C LEU A 79 4.86 11.99 -0.86
N HIS A 80 4.31 11.93 -2.07
CA HIS A 80 4.93 12.53 -3.25
C HIS A 80 4.88 14.06 -3.23
N LEU A 81 3.82 14.64 -2.67
CA LEU A 81 3.70 16.10 -2.52
C LEU A 81 4.62 16.67 -1.43
N MET A 82 5.08 15.85 -0.49
CA MET A 82 6.06 16.25 0.53
C MET A 82 7.49 16.45 -0.03
N GLY A 83 7.73 16.11 -1.30
CA GLY A 83 9.04 16.22 -1.95
C GLY A 83 9.99 15.06 -1.61
N PRO A 84 11.13 14.95 -2.33
CA PRO A 84 12.24 14.11 -1.90
C PRO A 84 12.86 14.65 -0.61
#